data_AF-A0AAV0ZZK0-F1
#
_entry.id   AF-A0AAV0ZZK0-F1
#
_cell.length_a   1.000
_cell.length_b   1.000
_cell.length_c   1.000
_cell.angle_alpha   90.00
_cell.angle_beta   90.00
_cell.angle_gamma   90.00
#
_symmetry.space_group_name_H-M   'P 1'
#
loop_
_entity.id
_entity.type
_entity.pdbx_description
1 polymer ?
#
loop_
_entity_poly.entity_id
_entity_poly.type
_entity_poly.pdbx_seq_one_letter_code
_entity_poly.pdbx_strand_id
1 'polypeptide(L)'
;MIGVVKMVEMAVVLASEGSDSLDRVKELESEKATLVAKSCKLKAALERSEEMFREQFDVLSGEKERADKALEEKDCLQLDKERLDNDNQQLSREVEDLKAILLPAEDEPEGMADLRTHSNFIARIQLLESDCVGALADGFEFAVNQLSVLNSGLNIEGTRVLSQVVDGRVVPPLDSPDVDVGTPGSD
;
A
#
# COMPACT_ATOMS: atom_id res chain seq x y z
N MET A 1 -102.77 6.21 -62.27
CA MET A 1 -101.68 5.21 -62.34
C MET A 1 -100.27 5.82 -62.31
N ILE A 2 -100.00 6.92 -63.03
CA ILE A 2 -98.64 7.53 -63.09
C ILE A 2 -98.06 7.93 -61.71
N GLY A 3 -98.87 8.45 -60.79
CA GLY A 3 -98.39 8.83 -59.46
C GLY A 3 -97.96 7.65 -58.57
N VAL A 4 -98.56 6.47 -58.76
CA VAL A 4 -98.22 5.26 -57.98
C VAL A 4 -96.88 4.69 -58.45
N VAL A 5 -96.62 4.69 -59.77
CA VAL A 5 -95.35 4.21 -60.35
C VAL A 5 -94.18 5.07 -59.88
N LYS A 6 -94.30 6.40 -59.89
CA LYS A 6 -93.25 7.29 -59.38
C LYS A 6 -92.94 7.09 -57.89
N MET A 7 -93.96 6.81 -57.07
CA MET A 7 -93.73 6.51 -55.65
C MET A 7 -93.03 5.17 -55.46
N VAL A 8 -93.34 4.16 -56.27
CA VAL A 8 -92.65 2.86 -56.24
C VAL A 8 -91.20 2.99 -56.72
N GLU A 9 -90.94 3.71 -57.81
CA GLU A 9 -89.57 3.98 -58.29
C GLU A 9 -88.74 4.72 -57.23
N MET A 10 -89.30 5.77 -56.61
CA MET A 10 -88.61 6.51 -55.57
C MET A 10 -88.37 5.67 -54.31
N ALA A 11 -89.31 4.78 -53.95
CA ALA A 11 -89.12 3.83 -52.85
C ALA A 11 -88.04 2.77 -53.16
N VAL A 12 -87.93 2.30 -54.40
CA VAL A 12 -86.88 1.35 -54.82
C VAL A 12 -85.51 2.03 -54.85
N VAL A 13 -85.41 3.25 -55.38
CA VAL A 13 -84.16 4.02 -55.40
C VAL A 13 -83.68 4.35 -53.98
N LEU A 14 -84.58 4.79 -53.10
CA LEU A 14 -84.25 5.04 -51.69
C LEU A 14 -83.85 3.75 -50.95
N ALA A 15 -84.45 2.61 -51.29
CA ALA A 15 -84.06 1.32 -50.73
C ALA A 15 -82.68 0.86 -51.22
N SER A 16 -82.32 1.08 -52.49
CA SER A 16 -80.99 0.75 -53.03
C SER A 16 -79.89 1.70 -52.56
N GLU A 17 -80.18 3.00 -52.45
CA GLU A 17 -79.23 4.00 -51.93
C GLU A 17 -79.00 3.80 -50.41
N GLY A 18 -80.04 3.36 -49.69
CA GLY A 18 -79.96 3.00 -48.27
C GLY A 18 -79.10 1.76 -48.01
N SER A 19 -79.12 0.76 -48.91
CA SER A 19 -78.26 -0.43 -48.76
C SER A 19 -76.79 -0.14 -49.06
N ASP A 20 -76.51 0.60 -50.14
CA ASP A 20 -75.13 0.91 -50.55
C ASP A 20 -74.42 1.83 -49.54
N SER A 21 -75.15 2.79 -49.00
CA SER A 21 -74.63 3.69 -47.94
C SER A 21 -74.36 2.94 -46.64
N LEU A 22 -75.22 1.97 -46.27
CA LEU A 22 -75.05 1.17 -45.06
C LEU A 22 -73.84 0.22 -45.14
N ASP A 23 -73.58 -0.36 -46.32
CA ASP A 23 -72.40 -1.20 -46.51
C ASP A 23 -71.09 -0.38 -46.55
N ARG A 24 -71.13 0.84 -47.11
CA ARG A 24 -70.01 1.81 -47.03
C ARG A 24 -69.68 2.21 -45.60
N VAL A 25 -70.70 2.39 -44.75
CA VAL A 25 -70.50 2.70 -43.33
C VAL A 25 -69.83 1.53 -42.61
N LYS A 26 -70.25 0.29 -42.85
CA LYS A 26 -69.59 -0.90 -42.27
C LYS A 26 -68.14 -1.04 -42.72
N GLU A 27 -67.85 -0.78 -44.00
CA GLU A 27 -66.49 -0.80 -44.55
C GLU A 27 -65.62 0.23 -43.80
N LEU A 28 -66.08 1.47 -43.68
CA LEU A 28 -65.39 2.53 -42.95
C LEU A 28 -65.23 2.22 -41.45
N GLU A 29 -66.20 1.56 -40.81
CA GLU A 29 -66.09 1.11 -39.43
C GLU A 29 -65.00 0.04 -39.27
N SER A 30 -64.90 -0.90 -40.21
CA SER A 30 -63.85 -1.92 -40.21
C SER A 30 -62.46 -1.34 -40.47
N GLU A 31 -62.35 -0.34 -41.35
CA GLU A 31 -61.11 0.36 -41.62
C GLU A 31 -60.68 1.21 -40.42
N LYS A 32 -61.63 1.93 -39.80
CA LYS A 32 -61.40 2.67 -38.57
C LYS A 32 -60.91 1.75 -37.45
N ALA A 33 -61.54 0.59 -37.26
CA ALA A 33 -61.09 -0.39 -36.27
C ALA A 33 -59.65 -0.86 -36.54
N THR A 34 -59.33 -1.09 -37.82
CA THR A 34 -57.98 -1.49 -38.24
C THR A 34 -56.94 -0.39 -38.00
N LEU A 35 -57.28 0.87 -38.30
CA LEU A 35 -56.40 2.02 -38.07
C LEU A 35 -56.19 2.29 -36.58
N VAL A 36 -57.24 2.16 -35.75
CA VAL A 36 -57.12 2.25 -34.29
C VAL A 36 -56.18 1.17 -33.76
N ALA A 37 -56.32 -0.08 -34.22
CA ALA A 37 -55.41 -1.16 -33.82
C ALA A 37 -53.95 -0.90 -34.23
N LYS A 38 -53.72 -0.38 -35.44
CA LYS A 38 -52.37 0.02 -35.89
C LYS A 38 -51.81 1.18 -35.05
N SER A 39 -52.63 2.18 -34.76
CA SER A 39 -52.24 3.33 -33.91
C SER A 39 -51.87 2.89 -32.50
N CYS A 40 -52.65 2.01 -31.88
CA CYS A 40 -52.32 1.42 -30.57
C CYS A 40 -51.00 0.64 -30.61
N LYS A 41 -50.77 -0.16 -31.66
CA LYS A 41 -49.50 -0.91 -31.82
C LYS A 41 -48.29 0.01 -31.98
N LEU A 42 -48.40 1.06 -32.80
CA LEU A 42 -47.33 2.03 -33.00
C LEU A 42 -47.04 2.83 -31.73
N LYS A 43 -48.09 3.25 -31.01
CA LYS A 43 -47.93 3.96 -29.74
C LYS A 43 -47.21 3.10 -28.71
N ALA A 44 -47.61 1.84 -28.56
CA ALA A 44 -46.93 0.91 -27.65
C ALA A 44 -45.48 0.62 -28.07
N ALA A 45 -45.19 0.58 -29.38
CA ALA A 45 -43.83 0.42 -29.87
C ALA A 45 -42.96 1.65 -29.60
N LEU A 46 -43.53 2.86 -29.76
CA LEU A 46 -42.86 4.11 -29.44
C LEU A 46 -42.53 4.22 -27.96
N GLU A 47 -43.49 3.94 -27.08
CA GLU A 47 -43.29 3.97 -25.62
C GLU A 47 -42.17 3.01 -25.19
N ARG A 48 -42.14 1.78 -25.73
CA ARG A 48 -41.04 0.84 -25.47
C ARG A 48 -39.69 1.35 -25.97
N SER A 49 -39.68 2.00 -27.14
CA SER A 49 -38.43 2.56 -27.68
C SER A 49 -37.93 3.72 -26.84
N GLU A 50 -38.80 4.60 -26.37
CA GLU A 50 -38.45 5.72 -25.50
C GLU A 50 -37.90 5.25 -24.15
N GLU A 51 -38.51 4.19 -23.58
CA GLU A 51 -38.03 3.56 -22.35
C GLU A 51 -36.64 2.95 -22.54
N MET A 52 -36.41 2.18 -23.61
CA MET A 52 -35.09 1.63 -23.93
C MET A 52 -34.02 2.72 -24.11
N PHE A 53 -34.33 3.81 -24.80
CA PHE A 53 -33.37 4.91 -24.98
C PHE A 53 -33.06 5.63 -23.66
N ARG A 54 -34.05 5.76 -22.79
CA ARG A 54 -33.85 6.33 -21.45
C ARG A 54 -32.92 5.47 -20.61
N GLU A 55 -33.16 4.17 -20.56
CA GLU A 55 -32.29 3.22 -19.85
C GLU A 55 -30.87 3.25 -20.41
N GLN A 56 -30.70 3.26 -21.73
CA GLN A 56 -29.39 3.38 -22.36
C GLN A 56 -28.68 4.69 -22.00
N PHE A 57 -29.42 5.80 -21.97
CA PHE A 57 -28.87 7.09 -21.58
C PHE A 57 -28.40 7.10 -20.12
N ASP A 58 -29.18 6.52 -19.20
CA ASP A 58 -28.82 6.41 -17.79
C ASP A 58 -27.57 5.54 -17.60
N VAL A 59 -27.46 4.42 -18.33
CA VAL A 59 -26.26 3.57 -18.32
C VAL A 59 -25.04 4.32 -18.84
N LEU A 60 -25.14 4.98 -19.99
CA LEU A 60 -24.03 5.73 -20.59
C LEU A 60 -23.61 6.90 -19.71
N SER A 61 -24.57 7.60 -19.08
CA SER A 61 -24.28 8.67 -18.13
C SER A 61 -23.50 8.13 -16.93
N GLY A 62 -23.90 6.99 -16.38
CA GLY A 62 -23.18 6.35 -15.27
C GLY A 62 -21.80 5.80 -15.67
N GLU A 63 -21.62 5.32 -16.89
CA GLU A 63 -20.32 4.92 -17.43
C GLU A 63 -19.39 6.11 -17.63
N LYS A 64 -19.92 7.22 -18.13
CA LYS A 64 -19.17 8.47 -18.28
C LYS A 64 -18.67 8.97 -16.93
N GLU A 65 -19.52 9.02 -15.91
CA GLU A 65 -19.12 9.46 -14.57
C GLU A 65 -18.01 8.56 -13.98
N ARG A 66 -18.11 7.23 -14.20
CA ARG A 66 -17.07 6.28 -13.78
C ARG A 66 -15.76 6.51 -14.53
N ALA A 67 -15.81 6.82 -15.83
CA ALA A 67 -14.64 7.12 -16.63
C ALA A 67 -13.96 8.43 -16.19
N ASP A 68 -14.76 9.47 -15.90
CA ASP A 68 -14.27 10.76 -15.41
C ASP A 68 -13.55 10.59 -14.06
N LYS A 69 -14.13 9.83 -13.12
CA LYS A 69 -13.50 9.50 -11.82
C LYS A 69 -12.19 8.71 -12.00
N ALA A 70 -12.17 7.73 -12.90
CA ALA A 70 -10.97 6.95 -13.17
C ALA A 70 -9.86 7.80 -13.80
N LEU A 71 -10.21 8.81 -14.60
CA LEU A 71 -9.25 9.75 -15.16
C LEU A 71 -8.62 10.62 -14.07
N GLU A 72 -9.43 11.17 -13.16
CA GLU A 72 -8.96 11.95 -12.00
C GLU A 72 -8.03 11.12 -11.12
N GLU A 73 -8.41 9.88 -10.79
CA GLU A 73 -7.57 8.97 -9.99
C GLU A 73 -6.23 8.68 -10.67
N LYS A 74 -6.25 8.42 -11.99
CA LYS A 74 -5.04 8.17 -12.78
C LYS A 74 -4.11 9.40 -12.79
N ASP A 75 -4.66 10.62 -12.86
CA ASP A 75 -3.87 11.85 -12.80
C ASP A 75 -3.26 12.06 -11.39
N CYS A 76 -4.01 11.77 -10.32
CA CYS A 76 -3.47 11.79 -8.95
C CYS A 76 -2.33 10.77 -8.76
N LEU A 77 -2.51 9.54 -9.23
CA LEU A 77 -1.47 8.51 -9.16
C LEU A 77 -0.22 8.88 -9.96
N GLN A 78 -0.39 9.60 -11.07
CA GLN A 78 0.73 10.08 -11.87
C GLN A 78 1.56 11.13 -11.11
N LEU A 79 0.91 12.06 -10.42
CA LEU A 79 1.60 13.04 -9.56
C LEU A 79 2.31 12.36 -8.39
N ASP A 80 1.69 11.38 -7.75
CA ASP A 80 2.32 10.62 -6.66
C ASP A 80 3.55 9.84 -7.15
N LYS A 81 3.47 9.25 -8.34
CA LYS A 81 4.61 8.56 -8.96
C LYS A 81 5.77 9.53 -9.21
N GLU A 82 5.50 10.70 -9.77
CA GLU A 82 6.53 11.72 -10.02
C GLU A 82 7.19 12.20 -8.71
N ARG A 83 6.41 12.35 -7.64
CA ARG A 83 6.95 12.65 -6.29
C ARG A 83 7.87 11.53 -5.81
N LEU A 84 7.42 10.29 -5.85
CA LEU A 84 8.21 9.13 -5.40
C LEU A 84 9.49 8.94 -6.22
N ASP A 85 9.44 9.20 -7.53
CA ASP A 85 10.63 9.14 -8.40
C ASP A 85 11.64 10.23 -8.01
N ASN A 86 11.18 11.43 -7.64
CA ASN A 86 12.05 12.50 -7.14
C ASN A 86 12.68 12.13 -5.78
N ASP A 87 11.86 11.67 -4.83
CA ASP A 87 12.33 11.26 -3.50
C ASP A 87 13.36 10.13 -3.62
N ASN A 88 13.11 9.14 -4.48
CA ASN A 88 14.06 8.05 -4.74
C ASN A 88 15.36 8.55 -5.36
N GLN A 89 15.31 9.52 -6.27
CA GLN A 89 16.53 10.13 -6.82
C GLN A 89 17.31 10.89 -5.75
N GLN A 90 16.63 11.63 -4.87
CA GLN A 90 17.27 12.33 -3.77
C GLN A 90 17.93 11.35 -2.81
N LEU A 91 17.20 10.33 -2.35
CA LEU A 91 17.74 9.30 -1.45
C LEU A 91 18.91 8.54 -2.10
N SER A 92 18.85 8.27 -3.40
CA SER A 92 19.96 7.62 -4.11
C SER A 92 21.22 8.49 -4.08
N ARG A 93 21.09 9.80 -4.30
CA ARG A 93 22.22 10.74 -4.18
C ARG A 93 22.75 10.80 -2.76
N GLU A 94 21.87 10.91 -1.76
CA GLU A 94 22.28 10.92 -0.35
C GLU A 94 23.02 9.64 0.05
N VAL A 95 22.57 8.48 -0.43
CA VAL A 95 23.28 7.20 -0.22
C VAL A 95 24.63 7.19 -0.91
N GLU A 96 24.76 7.73 -2.12
CA GLU A 96 26.05 7.86 -2.81
C GLU A 96 27.00 8.81 -2.07
N ASP A 97 26.51 9.96 -1.62
CA ASP A 97 27.28 10.93 -0.84
C ASP A 97 27.75 10.32 0.50
N LEU A 98 26.87 9.62 1.21
CA LEU A 98 27.23 8.92 2.45
C LEU A 98 28.25 7.81 2.19
N LYS A 99 28.14 7.07 1.09
CA LYS A 99 29.15 6.08 0.69
C LYS A 99 30.49 6.73 0.35
N ALA A 100 30.48 7.91 -0.27
CA ALA A 100 31.68 8.68 -0.53
C ALA A 100 32.38 9.12 0.77
N ILE A 101 31.62 9.51 1.78
CA ILE A 101 32.14 9.87 3.12
C ILE A 101 32.68 8.64 3.86
N LEU A 102 32.07 7.47 3.67
CA LEU A 102 32.50 6.20 4.28
C LEU A 102 33.72 5.55 3.59
N LEU A 103 34.25 6.14 2.51
CA LEU A 103 35.51 5.68 1.93
C LEU A 103 36.67 5.99 2.90
N PRO A 104 37.56 5.03 3.17
CA PRO A 104 38.77 5.26 3.93
C PRO A 104 39.58 6.42 3.37
N ALA A 105 40.23 7.19 4.23
CA ALA A 105 41.30 8.08 3.78
C ALA A 105 42.42 7.24 3.15
N GLU A 106 43.12 7.76 2.14
CA GLU A 106 44.27 7.05 1.49
C GLU A 106 45.36 6.65 2.49
N ASP A 107 45.44 7.35 3.63
CA ASP A 107 46.44 7.17 4.68
C ASP A 107 45.96 6.21 5.79
N GLU A 108 44.75 5.67 5.68
CA GLU A 108 44.14 4.87 6.74
C GLU A 108 44.73 3.44 6.72
N PRO A 109 45.37 2.98 7.82
CA PRO A 109 46.00 1.66 7.85
C PRO A 109 44.97 0.55 7.67
N GLU A 110 45.33 -0.52 6.94
CA GLU A 110 44.43 -1.64 6.61
C GLU A 110 43.68 -2.22 7.82
N GLY A 111 44.30 -2.19 9.01
CA GLY A 111 43.66 -2.65 10.25
C GLY A 111 42.48 -1.81 10.75
N MET A 112 42.29 -0.58 10.25
CA MET A 112 41.08 0.22 10.51
C MET A 112 39.91 -0.14 9.59
N ALA A 113 40.14 -0.85 8.48
CA ALA A 113 39.05 -1.33 7.63
C ALA A 113 38.12 -2.29 8.39
N ASP A 114 38.66 -3.08 9.32
CA ASP A 114 37.89 -3.98 10.17
C ASP A 114 36.97 -3.22 11.14
N LEU A 115 37.21 -1.93 11.44
CA LEU A 115 36.45 -1.12 12.39
C LEU A 115 35.28 -0.33 11.76
N ARG A 116 35.01 -0.51 10.46
CA ARG A 116 33.97 0.26 9.74
C ARG A 116 32.55 0.01 10.23
N THR A 117 32.31 -1.12 10.88
CA THR A 117 31.00 -1.42 11.47
C THR A 117 31.04 -1.20 12.97
N HIS A 118 29.96 -0.63 13.52
CA HIS A 118 29.82 -0.41 14.95
C HIS A 118 30.02 -1.70 15.76
N SER A 119 29.55 -2.85 15.24
CA SER A 119 29.77 -4.16 15.84
C SER A 119 31.24 -4.55 15.92
N ASN A 120 32.00 -4.35 14.83
CA ASN A 120 33.42 -4.71 14.82
C ASN A 120 34.24 -3.75 15.70
N PHE A 121 33.86 -2.47 15.74
CA PHE A 121 34.49 -1.49 16.62
C PHE A 121 34.31 -1.87 18.10
N ILE A 122 33.08 -2.21 18.51
CA ILE A 122 32.79 -2.69 19.88
C ILE A 122 33.59 -3.97 20.18
N ALA A 123 33.61 -4.93 19.25
CA ALA A 123 34.36 -6.18 19.45
C ALA A 123 35.87 -5.92 19.65
N ARG A 124 36.44 -4.94 18.93
CA ARG A 124 37.84 -4.57 19.10
C ARG A 124 38.12 -3.89 20.45
N ILE A 125 37.20 -3.03 20.93
CA ILE A 125 37.31 -2.42 22.26
C ILE A 125 37.34 -3.52 23.33
N GLN A 126 36.39 -4.46 23.28
CA GLN A 126 36.31 -5.55 24.26
C GLN A 126 37.57 -6.42 24.26
N LEU A 127 38.13 -6.71 23.08
CA LEU A 127 39.38 -7.44 22.97
C LEU A 127 40.55 -6.68 23.63
N LEU A 128 40.68 -5.38 23.34
CA LEU A 128 41.73 -4.54 23.92
C LEU A 128 41.59 -4.42 25.45
N GLU A 129 40.37 -4.31 25.96
CA GLU A 129 40.10 -4.29 27.40
C GLU A 129 40.55 -5.61 28.07
N SER A 130 40.20 -6.75 27.48
CA SER A 130 40.63 -8.06 27.95
C SER A 130 42.16 -8.20 27.94
N ASP A 131 42.81 -7.81 26.84
CA ASP A 131 44.26 -7.88 26.70
C ASP A 131 44.97 -6.97 27.73
N CYS A 132 44.45 -5.77 27.99
CA CYS A 132 44.98 -4.87 29.01
C CYS A 132 44.85 -5.45 30.42
N VAL A 133 43.70 -6.02 30.76
CA VAL A 133 43.48 -6.66 32.07
C VAL A 133 44.42 -7.86 32.23
N GLY A 134 44.58 -8.68 31.18
CA GLY A 134 45.53 -9.80 31.18
C GLY A 134 46.97 -9.34 31.39
N ALA A 135 47.43 -8.35 30.63
CA ALA A 135 48.79 -7.82 30.78
C ALA A 135 49.06 -7.21 32.17
N LEU A 136 48.07 -6.56 32.78
CA LEU A 136 48.15 -6.07 34.16
C LEU A 136 48.23 -7.22 35.17
N ALA A 137 47.46 -8.30 34.96
CA ALA A 137 47.51 -9.48 35.79
C ALA A 137 48.88 -10.16 35.74
N ASP A 138 49.40 -10.36 34.53
CA ASP A 138 50.73 -10.94 34.31
C ASP A 138 51.83 -10.09 34.96
N GLY A 139 51.76 -8.76 34.80
CA GLY A 139 52.70 -7.83 35.40
C GLY A 139 52.65 -7.84 36.94
N PHE A 140 51.45 -7.94 37.51
CA PHE A 140 51.26 -8.08 38.96
C PHE A 140 51.85 -9.40 39.47
N GLU A 141 51.54 -10.52 38.82
CA GLU A 141 52.06 -11.84 39.18
C GLU A 141 53.59 -11.86 39.11
N PHE A 142 54.17 -11.28 38.07
CA PHE A 142 55.61 -11.15 37.92
C PHE A 142 56.25 -10.33 39.05
N ALA A 143 55.64 -9.19 39.42
CA ALA A 143 56.10 -8.37 40.52
C ALA A 143 56.02 -9.10 41.88
N VAL A 144 54.92 -9.81 42.14
CA VAL A 144 54.76 -10.64 43.35
C VAL A 144 55.83 -11.73 43.40
N ASN A 145 56.07 -12.41 42.29
CA ASN A 145 57.11 -13.44 42.19
C ASN A 145 58.49 -12.85 42.50
N GLN A 146 58.85 -11.70 41.94
CA GLN A 146 60.12 -11.04 42.26
C GLN A 146 60.24 -10.67 43.74
N LEU A 147 59.18 -10.13 44.33
CA LEU A 147 59.13 -9.75 45.75
C LEU A 147 59.28 -10.96 46.67
N SER A 148 58.69 -12.10 46.31
CA SER A 148 58.77 -13.35 47.09
C SER A 148 60.19 -13.94 47.11
N VAL A 149 60.94 -13.80 46.00
CA VAL A 149 62.34 -14.23 45.91
C VAL A 149 63.23 -13.39 46.85
N LEU A 150 62.97 -12.08 46.94
CA LEU A 150 63.73 -11.17 47.80
C LEU A 150 63.30 -11.26 49.27
N ASN A 151 62.05 -11.65 49.55
CA ASN A 151 61.47 -11.71 50.89
C ASN A 151 60.73 -13.03 51.12
N SER A 152 61.45 -14.06 51.53
CA SER A 152 60.89 -15.42 51.74
C SER A 152 59.86 -15.53 52.88
N GLY A 153 59.66 -14.47 53.67
CA GLY A 153 58.64 -14.38 54.73
C GLY A 153 57.41 -13.55 54.36
N LEU A 154 57.29 -13.10 53.11
CA LEU A 154 56.17 -12.28 52.65
C LEU A 154 54.89 -13.13 52.58
N ASN A 155 53.89 -12.77 53.38
CA ASN A 155 52.57 -13.40 53.27
C ASN A 155 51.79 -12.77 52.12
N ILE A 156 51.64 -13.51 51.04
CA ILE A 156 50.91 -13.11 49.82
C ILE A 156 49.48 -13.66 49.79
N GLU A 157 49.06 -14.37 50.83
CA GLU A 157 47.73 -14.98 50.92
C GLU A 157 46.64 -13.90 50.88
N GLY A 158 45.78 -13.97 49.85
CA GLY A 158 44.70 -13.00 49.61
C GLY A 158 45.05 -11.81 48.71
N THR A 159 46.30 -11.68 48.24
CA THR A 159 46.70 -10.60 47.32
C THR A 159 46.35 -10.99 45.89
N ARG A 160 45.35 -10.32 45.30
CA ARG A 160 44.95 -10.51 43.89
C ARG A 160 45.05 -9.19 43.13
N VAL A 161 45.06 -9.28 41.81
CA VAL A 161 44.90 -8.13 40.90
C VAL A 161 43.68 -7.30 41.35
N LEU A 162 43.86 -6.00 41.51
CA LEU A 162 42.87 -5.02 42.03
C LEU A 162 42.52 -5.10 43.53
N SER A 163 43.22 -5.93 44.32
CA SER A 163 43.01 -5.93 45.79
C SER A 163 43.61 -4.68 46.42
N GLN A 164 42.91 -4.10 47.41
CA GLN A 164 43.37 -2.92 48.13
C GLN A 164 43.92 -3.32 49.50
N VAL A 165 44.99 -2.65 49.95
CA VAL A 165 45.47 -2.76 51.34
C VAL A 165 44.93 -1.58 52.13
N VAL A 166 44.09 -1.86 53.13
CA VAL A 166 43.56 -0.87 54.08
C VAL A 166 44.00 -1.30 55.48
N ASP A 167 44.67 -0.40 56.20
CA ASP A 167 45.17 -0.62 57.57
C ASP A 167 45.99 -1.92 57.74
N GLY A 168 46.81 -2.24 56.75
CA GLY A 168 47.69 -3.42 56.76
C GLY A 168 46.98 -4.76 56.53
N ARG A 169 45.70 -4.74 56.11
CA ARG A 169 44.95 -5.94 55.71
C ARG A 169 44.55 -5.83 54.24
N VAL A 170 44.66 -6.95 53.52
CA VAL A 170 44.20 -7.04 52.13
C VAL A 170 42.68 -7.20 52.14
N VAL A 171 41.98 -6.26 51.51
CA VAL A 171 40.54 -6.27 51.32
C VAL A 171 40.27 -6.71 49.89
N PRO A 172 39.40 -7.72 49.65
CA PRO A 172 39.03 -8.09 48.29
C PRO A 172 38.38 -6.89 47.57
N PRO A 173 38.56 -6.76 46.25
CA PRO A 173 37.89 -5.71 45.49
C PRO A 173 36.38 -5.77 45.76
N LEU A 174 35.72 -4.62 45.93
CA LEU A 174 34.26 -4.57 46.01
C LEU A 174 33.69 -5.29 44.77
N ASP A 175 32.78 -6.24 44.97
CA ASP A 175 32.06 -6.88 43.87
C ASP A 175 31.49 -5.76 42.98
N SER A 176 31.99 -5.68 41.75
CA SER A 176 31.39 -4.84 40.73
C SER A 176 29.92 -5.27 40.62
N PRO A 177 28.95 -4.33 40.58
CA PRO A 177 27.56 -4.71 40.36
C PRO A 177 27.52 -5.57 39.10
N ASP A 178 26.85 -6.72 39.20
CA ASP A 178 26.65 -7.69 38.12
C ASP A 178 26.34 -6.93 36.82
N VAL A 179 27.34 -6.80 35.95
CA VAL A 179 27.08 -6.43 34.57
C VAL A 179 26.53 -7.70 33.96
N ASP A 180 25.21 -7.75 33.89
CA ASP A 180 24.45 -8.73 33.14
C ASP A 180 24.94 -8.71 31.68
N VAL A 181 25.92 -9.58 31.40
CA VAL A 181 26.36 -9.86 30.03
C VAL A 181 25.27 -10.73 29.44
N GLY A 182 24.22 -10.06 28.95
CA GLY A 182 23.09 -10.68 28.29
C GLY A 182 23.57 -11.77 27.34
N THR A 183 23.18 -13.00 27.63
CA THR A 183 23.50 -14.16 26.81
C THR A 183 22.86 -13.93 25.44
N PRO A 184 23.61 -14.02 24.32
CA PRO A 184 22.98 -13.97 23.01
C PRO A 184 22.10 -15.21 22.86
N GLY A 185 20.80 -14.97 22.72
CA GLY A 185 19.81 -16.00 22.40
C GLY A 185 20.27 -16.80 21.20
N SER A 186 20.28 -18.12 21.37
CA SER A 186 20.45 -19.07 20.28
C SER A 186 19.08 -19.26 19.62
N ASP A 187 18.90 -18.68 18.44
CA ASP A 187 17.94 -19.13 17.43
C ASP A 187 18.65 -20.06 16.43
#